data_AF-A0A7S0Y4B4-F1
#
_entry.id   AF-A0A7S0Y4B4-F1
#
_cell.length_a   1.000
_cell.length_b   1.000
_cell.length_c   1.000
_cell.angle_alpha   90.00
_cell.angle_beta   90.00
_cell.angle_gamma   90.00
#
_symmetry.space_group_name_H-M   'P 1'
#
loop_
_entity.id
_entity.type
_entity.pdbx_description
1 polymer ?
#
loop_
_entity_poly.entity_id
_entity_poly.type
_entity_poly.pdbx_seq_one_letter_code
_entity_poly.pdbx_strand_id
1 'polypeptide(L)'
;GPARPRPYAFTDTVSGDIGCVRQPTSRPWAEGSITDQPVCPNFGFACFDNFALAAFTCFSSITLDSWSETMWWAQDSLSSWAWIFFVALVVLVSFNIINLFVASMSNAYREVVSRRIEEERLQAVEKKRTERIIRRAVL
;
A
#
# COMPACT_ATOMS: atom_id res chain seq x y z
N GLY A 1 29.78 29.49 14.86
CA GLY A 1 29.18 28.59 15.86
C GLY A 1 28.69 27.35 15.14
N PRO A 2 28.75 26.14 15.72
CA PRO A 2 28.35 24.96 14.97
C PRO A 2 26.86 25.04 14.63
N ALA A 3 26.55 24.83 13.36
CA ALA A 3 25.21 24.92 12.81
C ALA A 3 24.27 23.92 13.50
N ARG A 4 23.03 24.34 13.77
CA ARG A 4 22.00 23.43 14.27
C ARG A 4 21.74 22.36 13.20
N PRO A 5 21.75 21.05 13.53
CA PRO A 5 21.65 20.01 12.52
C PRO A 5 20.21 19.87 12.02
N ARG A 6 20.04 19.12 10.93
CA ARG A 6 18.85 19.04 10.05
C ARG A 6 17.57 18.66 10.82
N PRO A 7 16.34 18.82 10.26
CA PRO A 7 15.06 18.75 11.01
C PRO A 7 14.77 17.46 11.82
N TYR A 8 15.58 16.41 11.67
CA TYR A 8 15.64 15.16 12.45
C TYR A 8 16.75 15.15 13.50
N ALA A 9 17.27 16.32 13.88
CA ALA A 9 18.33 16.49 14.88
C ALA A 9 17.81 16.91 16.25
N PHE A 10 16.49 17.00 16.41
CA PHE A 10 15.82 17.24 17.69
C PHE A 10 14.72 16.20 17.89
N THR A 11 14.97 15.25 18.78
CA THR A 11 13.98 14.36 19.37
C THR A 11 13.18 15.20 20.34
N ASP A 12 11.85 15.21 20.23
CA ASP A 12 10.96 15.82 21.22
C ASP A 12 11.30 15.43 22.68
N THR A 13 11.19 16.38 23.60
CA THR A 13 11.58 16.26 25.02
C THR A 13 10.53 15.56 25.92
N VAL A 14 9.39 15.11 25.37
CA VAL A 14 8.36 14.38 26.13
C VAL A 14 7.94 13.04 25.50
N SER A 15 8.01 12.85 24.17
CA SER A 15 7.92 11.53 23.52
C SER A 15 9.08 11.17 22.58
N GLY A 16 9.88 12.16 22.18
CA GLY A 16 10.62 12.18 20.92
C GLY A 16 11.51 11.01 20.60
N ASP A 17 11.07 10.20 19.65
CA ASP A 17 11.90 9.18 19.01
C ASP A 17 12.43 9.69 17.66
N ILE A 18 13.76 9.70 17.51
CA ILE A 18 14.49 9.78 16.25
C ILE A 18 15.20 8.43 16.18
N GLY A 19 14.66 7.49 15.41
CA GLY A 19 15.40 6.27 15.12
C GLY A 19 16.62 6.57 14.24
N CYS A 20 17.62 5.67 14.31
CA CYS A 20 18.97 5.65 13.70
C CYS A 20 20.16 6.16 14.54
N VAL A 21 19.98 6.87 15.67
CA VAL A 21 21.11 7.34 16.52
C VAL A 21 20.94 6.84 17.96
N ARG A 22 22.05 6.49 18.64
CA ARG A 22 22.06 6.14 20.08
C ARG A 22 21.26 7.16 20.89
N GLN A 23 20.19 6.72 21.54
CA GLN A 23 19.43 7.55 22.45
C GLN A 23 20.11 7.52 23.84
N PRO A 24 20.50 8.68 24.41
CA PRO A 24 21.21 8.73 25.69
C PRO A 24 20.29 8.60 26.93
N THR A 25 18.97 8.51 26.76
CA THR A 25 17.99 8.46 27.86
C THR A 25 17.08 7.24 27.76
N SER A 26 16.80 6.59 28.90
CA SER A 26 15.89 5.44 29.00
C SER A 26 14.45 5.82 28.64
N ARG A 27 13.72 4.93 27.97
CA ARG A 27 12.29 5.14 27.64
C ARG A 27 11.44 5.13 28.92
N PRO A 28 10.50 6.08 29.11
CA PRO A 28 9.64 6.09 30.30
C PRO A 28 8.74 4.85 30.45
N TRP A 29 8.43 4.17 29.34
CA TRP A 29 7.59 2.96 29.31
C TRP A 29 8.38 1.64 29.22
N ALA A 30 9.71 1.69 29.12
CA ALA A 30 10.58 0.52 29.21
C ALA A 30 11.54 0.76 30.37
N GLU A 31 11.23 0.17 31.53
CA GLU A 31 11.97 0.32 32.78
C GLU A 31 13.50 0.40 32.55
N GLY A 32 14.04 1.61 32.62
CA GLY A 32 15.45 1.90 32.90
C GLY A 32 16.54 1.38 31.97
N SER A 33 16.26 0.77 30.82
CA SER A 33 17.33 0.29 29.94
C SER A 33 17.93 1.43 29.08
N ILE A 34 19.23 1.66 29.24
CA ILE A 34 20.05 2.45 28.32
C ILE A 34 20.34 1.53 27.12
N THR A 35 19.76 1.81 25.96
CA THR A 35 20.05 1.00 24.77
C THR A 35 21.33 1.52 24.11
N ASP A 36 22.43 0.80 24.37
CA ASP A 36 23.73 0.97 23.73
C ASP A 36 23.70 0.64 22.21
N GLN A 37 22.54 0.19 21.71
CA GLN A 37 22.29 -0.29 20.36
C GLN A 37 21.23 0.56 19.62
N PRO A 38 21.39 0.78 18.31
CA PRO A 38 20.42 1.51 17.50
C PRO A 38 19.07 0.81 17.53
N VAL A 39 18.03 1.56 17.86
CA VAL A 39 16.64 1.10 17.86
C VAL A 39 15.93 1.57 16.61
N CYS A 40 15.01 0.71 16.16
CA CYS A 40 14.12 0.94 15.04
C CYS A 40 13.30 2.24 15.21
N PRO A 41 13.24 3.10 14.19
CA PRO A 41 12.36 4.26 14.17
C PRO A 41 10.86 3.90 14.34
N ASN A 42 10.04 4.92 14.61
CA ASN A 42 8.60 4.78 14.79
C ASN A 42 8.22 3.73 15.85
N PHE A 43 8.68 3.94 17.10
CA PHE A 43 8.37 3.07 18.25
C PHE A 43 8.71 1.57 18.07
N GLY A 44 9.64 1.23 17.18
CA GLY A 44 10.02 -0.16 16.93
C GLY A 44 9.42 -0.78 15.67
N PHE A 45 8.53 -0.08 14.96
CA PHE A 45 7.76 -0.66 13.85
C PHE A 45 8.42 -0.48 12.48
N ALA A 46 9.19 0.59 12.27
CA ALA A 46 9.79 0.90 10.96
C ALA A 46 11.19 0.26 10.85
N CYS A 47 11.24 -1.05 10.67
CA CYS A 47 12.50 -1.81 10.71
C CYS A 47 12.54 -3.04 9.81
N PHE A 48 13.75 -3.46 9.45
CA PHE A 48 14.01 -4.59 8.55
C PHE A 48 14.67 -5.80 9.24
N ASP A 49 14.69 -5.84 10.58
CA ASP A 49 15.36 -6.90 11.35
C ASP A 49 14.61 -8.24 11.34
N ASN A 50 13.27 -8.19 11.23
CA ASN A 50 12.40 -9.36 11.24
C ASN A 50 11.49 -9.34 10.01
N PHE A 51 11.15 -10.53 9.49
CA PHE A 51 10.29 -10.64 8.32
C PHE A 51 8.95 -9.92 8.48
N ALA A 52 8.28 -10.07 9.63
CA ALA A 52 6.98 -9.44 9.87
C ALA A 52 7.06 -7.90 9.91
N LEU A 53 8.11 -7.35 10.54
CA LEU A 53 8.34 -5.90 10.60
C LEU A 53 8.75 -5.34 9.24
N ALA A 54 9.59 -6.07 8.50
CA ALA A 54 9.96 -5.71 7.14
C ALA A 54 8.74 -5.70 6.22
N ALA A 55 7.88 -6.72 6.32
CA ALA A 55 6.63 -6.80 5.57
C ALA A 55 5.66 -5.66 5.93
N PHE A 56 5.53 -5.33 7.22
CA PHE A 56 4.74 -4.19 7.68
C PHE A 56 5.29 -2.87 7.13
N THR A 57 6.60 -2.64 7.23
CA THR A 57 7.27 -1.42 6.73
C THR A 57 7.11 -1.28 5.21
N CYS A 58 7.25 -2.38 4.46
CA CYS A 58 6.96 -2.42 3.03
C CYS A 58 5.49 -2.15 2.73
N PHE A 59 4.56 -2.72 3.51
CA PHE A 59 3.13 -2.48 3.34
C PHE A 59 2.77 -1.00 3.56
N SER A 60 3.23 -0.40 4.66
CA SER A 60 3.03 1.04 4.92
C SER A 60 3.62 1.90 3.81
N SER A 61 4.80 1.52 3.28
CA SER A 61 5.43 2.19 2.15
C SER A 61 4.60 2.08 0.87
N ILE A 62 4.00 0.92 0.60
CA ILE A 62 3.11 0.66 -0.54
C ILE A 62 1.83 1.49 -0.45
N THR A 63 1.26 1.61 0.74
CA THR A 63 0.05 2.40 0.97
C THR A 63 0.32 3.91 0.99
N LEU A 64 1.57 4.33 0.75
CA LEU A 64 2.03 5.71 0.82
C LEU A 64 1.84 6.35 2.21
N ASP A 65 1.83 5.53 3.25
CA ASP A 65 1.81 6.01 4.63
C ASP A 65 3.24 6.02 5.19
N SER A 66 3.70 7.21 5.60
CA SER A 66 5.01 7.40 6.21
C SER A 66 6.19 6.84 5.38
N TRP A 67 5.99 6.69 4.07
CA TRP A 67 6.94 6.06 3.13
C TRP A 67 8.19 6.91 2.91
N SER A 68 8.00 8.23 2.76
CA SER A 68 9.10 9.16 2.57
C SER A 68 9.94 9.31 3.84
N GLU A 69 9.31 9.26 5.01
CA GLU A 69 10.01 9.31 6.30
C GLU A 69 10.86 8.04 6.51
N THR A 70 10.28 6.88 6.21
CA THR A 70 11.00 5.59 6.21
C THR A 70 12.18 5.59 5.24
N MET A 71 12.00 6.17 4.04
CA MET A 71 13.08 6.35 3.07
C MET A 71 14.20 7.24 3.63
N TRP A 72 13.88 8.37 4.26
CA TRP A 72 14.88 9.25 4.86
C TRP A 72 15.65 8.55 5.97
N TRP A 73 14.98 7.79 6.84
CA TRP A 73 15.65 6.98 7.87
C TRP A 73 16.57 5.91 7.28
N ALA A 74 16.13 5.24 6.20
CA ALA A 74 16.97 4.28 5.49
C ALA A 74 18.17 4.96 4.81
N GLN A 75 18.00 6.19 4.32
CA GLN A 75 19.05 6.97 3.68
C GLN A 75 20.14 7.40 4.67
N ASP A 76 19.73 7.79 5.87
CA ASP A 76 20.63 8.14 6.97
C ASP A 76 21.31 6.91 7.59
N SER A 77 20.64 5.75 7.60
CA SER A 77 21.18 4.50 8.17
C SER A 77 22.14 3.76 7.25
N LEU A 78 21.82 3.68 5.95
CA LEU A 78 22.54 2.84 4.99
C LEU A 78 23.36 3.66 4.00
N SER A 79 22.70 4.43 3.14
CA SER A 79 23.34 5.15 2.05
C SER A 79 22.40 6.14 1.36
N SER A 80 22.98 7.20 0.77
CA SER A 80 22.26 8.19 -0.05
C SER A 80 21.52 7.63 -1.27
N TRP A 81 21.74 6.36 -1.64
CA TRP A 81 21.08 5.69 -2.77
C TRP A 81 19.79 4.94 -2.39
N ALA A 82 19.42 4.93 -1.10
CA ALA A 82 18.24 4.20 -0.61
C ALA A 82 16.92 4.64 -1.28
N TRP A 83 16.82 5.90 -1.72
CA TRP A 83 15.62 6.42 -2.40
C TRP A 83 15.24 5.64 -3.66
N ILE A 84 16.21 5.05 -4.37
CA ILE A 84 15.94 4.28 -5.60
C ILE A 84 15.07 3.06 -5.30
N PHE A 85 15.34 2.38 -4.20
CA PHE A 85 14.55 1.21 -3.77
C PHE A 85 13.09 1.59 -3.49
N PHE A 86 12.88 2.63 -2.68
CA PHE A 86 11.52 3.07 -2.30
C PHE A 86 10.73 3.61 -3.49
N VAL A 87 11.36 4.40 -4.36
CA VAL A 87 10.71 4.91 -5.57
C VAL A 87 10.37 3.78 -6.54
N ALA A 88 11.29 2.82 -6.77
CA ALA A 88 11.02 1.67 -7.62
C ALA A 88 9.87 0.81 -7.07
N LEU A 89 9.82 0.60 -5.75
CA LEU A 89 8.75 -0.13 -5.08
C LEU A 89 7.39 0.53 -5.28
N VAL A 90 7.29 1.85 -5.10
CA VAL A 90 6.04 2.61 -5.33
C VAL A 90 5.61 2.52 -6.80
N VAL A 91 6.53 2.66 -7.76
CA VAL A 91 6.20 2.61 -9.19
C VAL A 91 5.70 1.23 -9.60
N LEU A 92 6.41 0.18 -9.19
CA LEU A 92 6.04 -1.20 -9.50
C LEU A 92 4.66 -1.54 -8.94
N VAL A 93 4.39 -1.16 -7.68
CA VAL A 93 3.10 -1.47 -7.05
C VAL A 93 1.98 -0.62 -7.62
N SER A 94 2.21 0.66 -7.89
CA SER A 94 1.22 1.53 -8.55
C SER A 94 0.81 1.00 -9.92
N PHE A 95 1.78 0.52 -10.72
CA PHE A 95 1.49 -0.10 -12.01
C PHE A 95 0.63 -1.36 -11.86
N ASN A 96 0.95 -2.22 -10.89
CA ASN A 96 0.16 -3.42 -10.61
C ASN A 96 -1.27 -3.10 -10.13
N ILE A 97 -1.45 -2.08 -9.28
CA ILE A 97 -2.77 -1.66 -8.78
C ILE A 97 -3.65 -1.16 -9.93
N ILE A 98 -3.11 -0.33 -10.82
CA ILE A 98 -3.86 0.17 -11.98
C ILE A 98 -4.28 -0.99 -12.89
N ASN A 99 -3.36 -1.92 -13.18
CA ASN A 99 -3.65 -3.08 -14.02
C ASN A 99 -4.70 -3.99 -13.38
N LEU A 100 -4.62 -4.22 -12.07
CA LEU A 100 -5.61 -4.99 -11.32
C LEU A 100 -6.99 -4.31 -11.35
N PHE A 101 -7.03 -2.99 -11.17
CA PHE A 101 -8.27 -2.22 -11.22
C PHE A 101 -8.93 -2.27 -12.60
N VAL A 102 -8.14 -2.07 -13.67
CA VAL A 102 -8.64 -2.17 -15.05
C VAL A 102 -9.15 -3.57 -15.36
N ALA A 103 -8.42 -4.61 -14.95
CA ALA A 103 -8.83 -6.00 -15.14
C ALA A 103 -10.14 -6.32 -14.40
N SER A 104 -10.26 -5.90 -13.13
CA SER A 104 -11.45 -6.09 -12.32
C SER A 104 -12.67 -5.37 -12.91
N MET A 105 -12.50 -4.10 -13.29
CA MET A 105 -13.56 -3.30 -13.91
C MET A 105 -14.02 -3.88 -15.25
N SER A 106 -13.07 -4.32 -16.08
CA SER A 106 -13.36 -4.99 -17.35
C SER A 106 -14.15 -6.28 -17.13
N ASN A 107 -13.77 -7.08 -16.13
CA ASN A 107 -14.49 -8.31 -15.82
C ASN A 107 -15.93 -8.03 -15.36
N ALA A 108 -16.12 -7.06 -14.48
CA ALA A 108 -17.45 -6.63 -14.03
C ALA A 108 -18.32 -6.13 -15.20
N TYR A 109 -17.75 -5.31 -16.08
CA TYR A 109 -18.46 -4.82 -17.27
C TYR A 109 -18.84 -5.96 -18.23
N ARG A 110 -17.93 -6.90 -18.47
CA ARG A 110 -18.19 -8.08 -19.33
C ARG A 110 -19.32 -8.95 -18.78
N GLU A 111 -19.40 -9.11 -17.46
CA GLU A 111 -20.49 -9.84 -16.81
C GLU A 111 -21.85 -9.14 -17.00
N VAL A 112 -21.89 -7.82 -16.86
CA VAL A 112 -23.12 -7.04 -17.09
C VAL A 112 -23.58 -7.13 -18.55
N VAL A 113 -22.64 -7.00 -19.50
CA VAL A 113 -22.95 -7.08 -20.93
C VAL A 113 -23.41 -8.47 -21.34
N SER A 114 -22.75 -9.54 -20.85
CA SER A 114 -23.13 -10.91 -21.19
C SER A 114 -24.53 -11.26 -20.70
N ARG A 115 -24.90 -10.80 -19.48
CA ARG A 115 -26.26 -10.97 -18.94
C ARG A 115 -27.31 -10.28 -19.82
N ARG A 116 -27.07 -9.03 -20.23
CA ARG A 116 -27.98 -8.30 -21.13
C ARG A 116 -28.17 -9.02 -22.47
N ILE A 117 -27.08 -9.48 -23.08
CA ILE A 117 -27.14 -10.22 -24.36
C ILE A 117 -27.94 -11.51 -24.22
N GLU A 118 -27.80 -12.23 -23.11
CA GLU A 118 -28.56 -13.46 -22.87
C GLU A 118 -30.06 -13.16 -22.67
N GLU A 119 -30.40 -12.13 -21.91
CA GLU A 119 -31.79 -11.68 -21.73
C GLU A 119 -32.45 -11.30 -23.08
N GLU A 120 -31.74 -10.56 -23.93
CA GLU A 120 -32.22 -10.21 -25.27
C GLU A 120 -32.43 -11.45 -26.17
N ARG A 121 -31.53 -12.44 -26.06
CA ARG A 121 -31.65 -13.71 -26.81
C ARG A 121 -32.86 -14.51 -26.36
N LEU A 122 -33.10 -14.61 -25.06
CA LEU A 122 -34.26 -15.29 -24.50
C LEU A 122 -35.56 -14.61 -24.97
N GLN A 123 -35.63 -13.28 -24.89
CA GLN A 123 -36.79 -12.52 -25.39
C GLN A 123 -36.99 -12.69 -26.90
N ALA A 124 -35.92 -12.74 -27.69
CA ALA A 124 -36.02 -12.97 -29.13
C ALA A 124 -36.53 -14.38 -29.46
N VAL A 125 -36.14 -15.39 -28.68
CA VAL A 125 -36.65 -16.76 -28.82
C VAL A 125 -38.14 -16.82 -28.45
N GLU A 126 -38.55 -16.17 -27.37
CA GLU A 126 -39.95 -16.10 -26.95
C GLU A 126 -40.82 -15.39 -27.99
N LYS A 127 -40.38 -14.23 -28.51
CA LYS A 127 -41.08 -13.53 -29.59
C LYS A 127 -41.28 -14.41 -30.81
N LYS A 128 -40.22 -15.10 -31.27
CA LYS A 128 -40.31 -16.04 -32.40
C LYS A 128 -41.27 -17.20 -32.12
N ARG A 129 -41.34 -17.69 -30.88
CA ARG A 129 -42.28 -18.75 -30.48
C ARG A 129 -43.72 -18.27 -30.58
N THR A 130 -44.01 -17.08 -30.04
CA THR A 130 -45.34 -16.47 -30.08
C THR A 130 -45.79 -16.18 -31.50
N GLU A 131 -44.91 -15.62 -32.34
CA GLU A 131 -45.18 -15.39 -33.76
C GLU A 131 -45.53 -16.67 -34.51
N ARG A 132 -44.82 -17.78 -34.26
CA ARG A 132 -45.11 -19.09 -34.87
C ARG A 132 -46.48 -19.63 -34.46
N ILE A 133 -46.89 -19.44 -33.20
CA ILE A 133 -48.20 -19.88 -32.71
C ILE A 133 -49.31 -19.07 -33.37
N ILE A 134 -49.20 -17.74 -33.39
CA ILE A 134 -50.18 -16.85 -34.03
C ILE A 134 -50.32 -17.20 -35.51
N ARG A 135 -49.20 -17.38 -36.23
CA ARG A 135 -49.22 -17.73 -37.65
C ARG A 135 -49.94 -19.05 -37.95
N ARG A 136 -49.87 -20.03 -37.03
CA ARG A 136 -50.57 -21.31 -37.18
C ARG A 136 -52.06 -21.24 -36.85
N ALA A 137 -52.49 -20.31 -36.01
CA ALA A 137 -53.90 -20.17 -35.60
C ALA A 137 -54.77 -19.41 -36.63
N VAL A 138 -54.14 -18.73 -37.60
CA VAL A 138 -54.81 -17.93 -38.64
C VAL A 138 -55.01 -18.70 -39.95
N LEU A 139 -54.43 -19.90 -40.08
CA LEU A 139 -54.68 -20.86 -41.17
C LEU A 139 -55.82 -21.81 -40.77
#